data_AF-A0A926HWW4-F1
#
_entry.id   AF-A0A926HWW4-F1
#
_cell.length_a   1.000
_cell.length_b   1.000
_cell.length_c   1.000
_cell.angle_alpha   90.00
_cell.angle_beta   90.00
_cell.angle_gamma   90.00
#
_symmetry.space_group_name_H-M   'P 1'
#
loop_
_entity.id
_entity.type
_entity.pdbx_description
1 polymer ?
#
loop_
_entity_poly.entity_id
_entity_poly.type
_entity_poly.pdbx_seq_one_letter_code
_entity_poly.pdbx_strand_id
1 'polypeptide(L)' 'MRTELQAAELDAAQEIQTTITHGKYPESLYEILRSGDVGMRFSGRRTGQV' A
#
# COMPACT_ATOMS: atom_id res chain seq x y z
N MET A 1 -13.66 -2.25 -1.31
CA MET A 1 -12.87 -2.84 -0.21
C MET A 1 -12.53 -4.32 -0.37
N ARG A 2 -13.47 -5.28 -0.57
CA ARG A 2 -13.08 -6.71 -0.62
C ARG A 2 -12.02 -7.03 -1.70
N THR A 3 -12.23 -6.58 -2.93
CA THR A 3 -11.32 -6.86 -4.06
C THR A 3 -9.99 -6.11 -3.95
N GLU A 4 -10.01 -4.88 -3.45
CA GLU A 4 -8.81 -4.08 -3.22
C GLU A 4 -7.92 -4.68 -2.12
N LEU A 5 -8.53 -5.22 -1.07
CA LEU A 5 -7.80 -5.93 -0.01
C LEU A 5 -7.20 -7.25 -0.51
N GLN A 6 -7.92 -8.00 -1.34
CA GLN A 6 -7.39 -9.22 -1.96
C GLN A 6 -6.21 -8.92 -2.90
N ALA A 7 -6.26 -7.82 -3.64
CA ALA A 7 -5.15 -7.36 -4.47
C ALA A 7 -3.94 -6.96 -3.60
N ALA A 8 -4.16 -6.17 -2.54
CA ALA A 8 -3.10 -5.78 -1.62
C ALA A 8 -2.46 -6.98 -0.90
N GLU A 9 -3.23 -8.01 -0.57
CA GLU A 9 -2.71 -9.26 -0.01
C GLU A 9 -1.82 -10.02 -1.02
N LEU A 10 -2.26 -10.12 -2.27
CA LEU A 10 -1.49 -10.74 -3.36
C LEU A 10 -0.19 -9.98 -3.65
N ASP A 11 -0.23 -8.65 -3.63
CA ASP A 11 0.94 -7.78 -3.83
C ASP A 11 1.92 -7.92 -2.67
N ALA A 12 1.43 -7.91 -1.44
CA ALA A 12 2.25 -8.08 -0.24
C ALA A 12 2.96 -9.45 -0.23
N ALA A 13 2.31 -10.51 -0.72
CA ALA A 13 2.94 -11.83 -0.90
C ALA A 13 4.09 -11.82 -1.91
N GLN A 14 4.13 -10.85 -2.82
CA GLN A 14 5.19 -10.65 -3.82
C GLN A 14 6.20 -9.57 -3.39
N GLU A 15 6.18 -9.16 -2.12
CA GLU A 15 7.02 -8.09 -1.57
C GLU A 15 6.81 -6.73 -2.26
N ILE A 16 5.66 -6.55 -2.91
CA ILE A 16 5.26 -5.28 -3.52
C ILE A 16 4.59 -4.43 -2.44
N GLN A 17 5.07 -3.20 -2.29
CA GLN A 17 4.44 -2.23 -1.41
C GLN A 17 3.22 -1.61 -2.11
N THR A 18 2.04 -1.78 -1.52
CA THR A 18 0.78 -1.29 -2.07
C THR A 18 0.16 -0.27 -1.10
N THR A 19 -0.33 0.84 -1.64
CA THR A 19 -1.03 1.87 -0.85
C THR A 19 -2.42 2.09 -1.43
N ILE A 20 -3.45 1.95 -0.58
CA ILE A 20 -4.84 2.24 -0.93
C ILE A 20 -5.20 3.60 -0.34
N THR A 21 -5.59 4.56 -1.18
CA THR A 21 -6.02 5.90 -0.76
C THR A 21 -7.27 6.34 -1.53
N HIS A 22 -7.92 7.40 -1.06
CA HIS A 22 -9.16 7.90 -1.64
C HIS A 22 -8.88 8.82 -2.83
N GLY A 23 -9.32 8.44 -4.03
CA GLY A 23 -9.03 9.17 -5.28
C GLY A 23 -9.60 10.59 -5.42
N LYS A 24 -10.39 11.07 -4.45
CA LYS A 24 -10.89 12.47 -4.41
C LYS A 24 -9.78 13.48 -4.08
N TYR A 25 -8.69 13.03 -3.48
CA TYR A 25 -7.60 13.87 -3.00
C TYR A 25 -6.37 13.69 -3.90
N PRO A 26 -6.21 14.48 -4.97
CA PRO A 26 -5.06 14.35 -5.88
C PRO A 26 -3.71 14.56 -5.17
N GLU A 27 -3.69 15.29 -4.06
CA GLU A 27 -2.52 15.48 -3.20
C GLU A 27 -1.93 14.16 -2.68
N SER A 28 -2.77 13.13 -2.49
CA SER A 28 -2.34 11.82 -2.03
C SER A 28 -1.33 11.15 -2.97
N LEU A 29 -1.37 11.43 -4.28
CA LEU A 29 -0.36 10.92 -5.21
C LEU A 29 1.04 11.45 -4.89
N TYR A 30 1.14 12.72 -4.50
CA TYR A 30 2.42 13.32 -4.12
C TYR A 30 2.89 12.83 -2.75
N GLU A 31 1.98 12.57 -1.82
CA GLU A 31 2.30 11.98 -0.52
C GLU A 31 2.86 10.55 -0.66
N ILE A 32 2.28 9.74 -1.56
CA ILE A 32 2.81 8.40 -1.90
C ILE A 32 4.26 8.52 -2.41
N LEU A 33 4.52 9.42 -3.36
CA LEU A 33 5.87 9.60 -3.94
C LEU A 33 6.91 10.09 -2.92
N ARG A 34 6.49 10.90 -1.94
CA ARG A 34 7.37 11.39 -0.86
C ARG A 34 7.63 10.35 0.22
N SER A 35 7.12 9.13 0.08
CA SER A 35 7.08 8.12 1.16
C SER A 35 6.34 8.60 2.41
N GLY A 36 5.42 9.55 2.26
CA GLY A 36 4.55 10.03 3.34
C GLY A 36 3.51 8.99 3.73
N ASP A 37 2.94 9.10 4.92
CA ASP A 37 1.88 8.18 5.36
C ASP A 37 0.51 8.67 4.88
N VAL A 38 -0.06 7.96 3.91
CA VAL A 38 -1.33 8.32 3.26
C VAL A 38 -2.17 7.09 3.02
N GLY A 39 -3.44 7.15 3.42
CA GLY A 39 -4.36 6.03 3.30
C GLY A 39 -3.91 4.80 4.12
N MET A 40 -4.03 3.62 3.52
CA MET A 40 -3.63 2.35 4.14
C MET A 40 -2.50 1.71 3.34
N ARG A 41 -1.35 1.54 4.00
CA ARG A 41 -0.15 0.93 3.43
C ARG A 41 -0.07 -0.55 3.77
N PHE A 42 0.17 -1.35 2.75
CA PHE A 42 0.45 -2.78 2.82
C PHE A 42 1.89 -3.00 2.34
N SER A 43 2.70 -3.58 3.20
CA SER A 43 4.07 -3.98 2.88
C SER A 43 4.22 -5.46 3.16
N GLY A 44 4.76 -6.21 2.19
CA GLY A 44 5.09 -7.61 2.39
C GLY A 44 5.90 -7.81 3.67
N ARG A 45 5.58 -8.85 4.44
CA ARG A 45 6.40 -9.24 5.59
C ARG A 45 7.80 -9.57 5.03
N ARG A 46 8.83 -8.86 5.50
CA ARG A 46 10.19 -9.41 5.46
C ARG A 46 10.14 -10.70 6.27
N THR A 47 10.05 -11.84 5.59
CA THR A 47 10.34 -13.16 6.16
C THR A 47 11.84 -13.18 6.45
N GLY A 48 12.29 -12.45 7.47
CA GLY A 48 13.70 -12.15 7.69
C GLY A 48 13.98 -10.97 8.61
N GLN A 49 13.18 -10.79 9.66
CA GLN A 49 13.61 -10.05 10.84
C GLN A 49 13.53 -11.01 12.04
N VAL A 50 14.69 -11.60 12.33
CA VAL A 50 15.05 -12.26 13.59
C VAL A 50 15.54 -11.19 14.55
#